data_AF-A0A3D5SLW1-F1
#
_entry.id   AF-A0A3D5SLW1-F1
#
_cell.length_a   1.000
_cell.length_b   1.000
_cell.length_c   1.000
_cell.angle_alpha   90.00
_cell.angle_beta   90.00
_cell.angle_gamma   90.00
#
_symmetry.space_group_name_H-M   'P 1'
#
loop_
_entity.id
_entity.type
_entity.pdbx_description
1 polymer ?
#
loop_
_entity_poly.entity_id
_entity_poly.type
_entity_poly.pdbx_seq_one_letter_code
_entity_poly.pdbx_strand_id
1 'polypeptide(L)'
;MLRSCLSALPLSSSQVYRNSRRLDHRAAVLLAILFVLCLPQFSFAQTKRVVAVECDGLPFDVVDRFVHERDPRTGKSQLPWIDHIFYQNGTRLANFYVRGMSLSAPSWSLINTGQHLQIKANVEFDRYTLQTYDYLNFIPFYVKATIGRRVDMPGVEVLDSIGVPLLADAYAHNEHQPTFSLFQRGPRYVTFQKAFENKFKRAPKDIFDEWTTGFELRSSVPEQSVRELIEGLSDPRIHYLEVVITDFDHVAHHNNDRESQLFVLKELDAVFGEVWTAIQKSSLASETALVIVSDHGTNSVEGVYSQGYNLVKLLGSTAGGGHHVITKRRLLADYAIKGINPFVQSITTTTRDSYYLKGQSGDYPTAMLDFDGNERASFHYRNSNLNLLHIILQQLQRADLSS
;
A
#
# COMPACT_ATOMS: atom_id res chain seq x y z
N MET A 1 81.43 -67.38 -2.08
CA MET A 1 80.64 -66.13 -2.03
C MET A 1 79.23 -66.48 -2.47
N LEU A 2 78.32 -66.82 -1.53
CA LEU A 2 77.41 -65.94 -0.76
C LEU A 2 76.03 -65.83 -1.45
N ARG A 3 75.00 -66.07 -0.62
CA ARG A 3 73.56 -65.76 -0.77
C ARG A 3 72.71 -66.73 -1.60
N SER A 4 71.48 -67.06 -1.24
CA SER A 4 70.70 -67.18 0.01
C SER A 4 69.29 -67.51 -0.45
N CYS A 5 68.65 -68.53 0.13
CA CYS A 5 67.26 -68.88 -0.08
C CYS A 5 66.31 -67.69 0.20
N LEU A 6 65.22 -67.58 -0.57
CA LEU A 6 63.86 -67.40 -0.05
C LEU A 6 62.84 -67.67 -1.15
N SER A 7 62.21 -68.84 -1.03
CA SER A 7 61.01 -69.28 -1.73
C SER A 7 59.77 -68.58 -1.15
N ALA A 8 58.98 -67.90 -2.00
CA ALA A 8 57.66 -67.39 -1.65
C ALA A 8 56.61 -68.00 -2.60
N LEU A 9 55.58 -68.59 -1.99
CA LEU A 9 54.44 -69.27 -2.61
C LEU A 9 53.54 -68.31 -3.41
N PRO A 10 52.85 -68.79 -4.47
CA PRO A 10 51.87 -68.00 -5.20
C PRO A 10 50.55 -67.94 -4.42
N LEU A 11 50.17 -66.75 -3.94
CA LEU A 11 48.82 -66.49 -3.43
C LEU A 11 47.82 -66.49 -4.60
N SER A 12 46.78 -67.31 -4.49
CA SER A 12 45.74 -67.46 -5.51
C SER A 12 44.98 -66.15 -5.73
N SER A 13 44.92 -65.71 -6.98
CA SER A 13 44.30 -64.48 -7.48
C SER A 13 42.78 -64.36 -7.28
N SER A 14 42.11 -65.38 -6.72
CA SER A 14 40.64 -65.42 -6.57
C SER A 14 40.12 -64.81 -5.26
N GLN A 15 40.94 -64.67 -4.21
CA GLN A 15 40.52 -64.08 -2.93
C GLN A 15 40.60 -62.54 -2.91
N VAL A 16 41.57 -61.96 -3.62
CA VAL A 16 41.73 -60.49 -3.71
C VAL A 16 40.54 -59.84 -4.44
N TYR A 17 39.99 -60.53 -5.45
CA TYR A 17 38.86 -60.04 -6.26
C TYR A 17 37.50 -60.07 -5.53
N ARG A 18 37.32 -60.94 -4.54
CA ARG A 18 36.06 -61.02 -3.75
C ARG A 18 36.00 -59.97 -2.64
N ASN A 19 37.14 -59.55 -2.10
CA ASN A 19 37.19 -58.53 -1.05
C ASN A 19 37.08 -57.10 -1.62
N SER A 20 37.55 -56.84 -2.84
CA SER A 20 37.37 -55.51 -3.47
C SER A 20 35.90 -55.20 -3.73
N ARG A 21 35.14 -56.16 -4.29
CA ARG A 21 33.69 -55.98 -4.55
C ARG A 21 32.84 -55.71 -3.31
N ARG A 22 33.23 -56.22 -2.12
CA ARG A 22 32.51 -55.97 -0.86
C ARG A 22 32.85 -54.60 -0.26
N LEU A 23 34.07 -54.12 -0.43
CA LEU A 23 34.47 -52.77 -0.04
C LEU A 23 33.80 -51.72 -0.95
N ASP A 24 33.75 -51.98 -2.26
CA ASP A 24 33.11 -51.09 -3.23
C ASP A 24 31.61 -50.92 -2.95
N HIS A 25 30.93 -51.98 -2.51
CA HIS A 25 29.50 -51.89 -2.19
C HIS A 25 29.23 -51.13 -0.90
N ARG A 26 30.06 -51.30 0.14
CA ARG A 26 29.92 -50.54 1.39
C ARG A 26 30.25 -49.06 1.20
N ALA A 27 31.30 -48.77 0.42
CA ALA A 27 31.66 -47.40 0.06
C ALA A 27 30.58 -46.73 -0.79
N ALA A 28 30.01 -47.44 -1.77
CA ALA A 28 28.90 -46.95 -2.58
C ALA A 28 27.63 -46.70 -1.76
N VAL A 29 27.30 -47.57 -0.80
CA VAL A 29 26.17 -47.38 0.12
C VAL A 29 26.41 -46.19 1.05
N LEU A 30 27.61 -46.03 1.60
CA LEU A 30 27.97 -44.87 2.43
C LEU A 30 27.93 -43.57 1.64
N LEU A 31 28.45 -43.55 0.40
CA LEU A 31 28.37 -42.40 -0.49
C LEU A 31 26.93 -42.08 -0.89
N ALA A 32 26.09 -43.08 -1.14
CA ALA A 32 24.68 -42.88 -1.42
C ALA A 32 23.92 -42.33 -0.21
N ILE A 33 24.22 -42.81 1.00
CA ILE A 33 23.64 -42.29 2.24
C ILE A 33 24.12 -40.85 2.48
N LEU A 34 25.41 -40.56 2.31
CA LEU A 34 25.94 -39.20 2.41
C LEU A 34 25.32 -38.29 1.34
N PHE A 35 25.14 -38.79 0.12
CA PHE A 35 24.48 -38.03 -0.94
C PHE A 35 23.02 -37.75 -0.60
N VAL A 36 22.27 -38.71 -0.05
CA VAL A 36 20.89 -38.52 0.40
C VAL A 36 20.78 -37.59 1.62
N LEU A 37 21.77 -37.61 2.51
CA LEU A 37 21.85 -36.70 3.67
C LEU A 37 22.37 -35.29 3.30
N CYS A 38 23.12 -35.18 2.20
CA CYS A 38 23.62 -33.92 1.64
C CYS A 38 22.77 -33.36 0.51
N LEU A 39 21.77 -34.11 0.01
CA LEU A 39 20.67 -33.52 -0.72
C LEU A 39 20.05 -32.52 0.26
N PRO A 40 20.07 -31.21 -0.03
CA PRO A 40 19.32 -30.29 0.79
C PRO A 40 17.93 -30.87 0.84
N GLN A 41 17.40 -31.09 2.05
CA GLN A 41 15.98 -31.31 2.19
C GLN A 41 15.36 -30.05 1.63
N PHE A 42 15.03 -30.08 0.33
CA PHE A 42 14.13 -29.16 -0.30
C PHE A 42 12.80 -29.48 0.36
N SER A 43 12.64 -29.01 1.59
CA SER A 43 11.33 -28.68 2.12
C SER A 43 10.80 -27.65 1.14
N PHE A 44 10.08 -28.13 0.14
CA PHE A 44 9.06 -27.34 -0.52
C PHE A 44 8.01 -27.07 0.56
N ALA A 45 8.35 -26.18 1.50
CA ALA A 45 7.36 -25.55 2.35
C ALA A 45 6.50 -24.74 1.38
N GLN A 46 5.43 -25.38 0.90
CA GLN A 46 4.48 -24.73 0.03
C GLN A 46 3.70 -23.78 0.93
N THR A 47 3.89 -22.48 0.72
CA THR A 47 3.04 -21.47 1.35
C THR A 47 1.59 -21.78 1.02
N LYS A 48 0.77 -21.99 2.06
CA LYS A 48 -0.68 -22.20 1.96
C LYS A 48 -1.47 -20.98 2.37
N ARG A 49 -0.85 -20.08 3.15
CA ARG A 49 -1.47 -18.85 3.63
C ARG A 49 -0.55 -17.66 3.42
N VAL A 50 -1.11 -16.55 2.99
CA VAL A 50 -0.45 -15.24 2.94
C VAL A 50 -1.14 -14.30 3.92
N VAL A 51 -0.33 -13.62 4.73
CA VAL A 51 -0.75 -12.52 5.61
C VAL A 51 -0.02 -11.28 5.13
N ALA A 52 -0.75 -10.34 4.53
CA ALA A 52 -0.24 -9.06 4.07
C ALA A 52 -0.52 -7.98 5.13
N VAL A 53 0.51 -7.25 5.51
CA VAL A 53 0.41 -6.03 6.32
C VAL A 53 0.89 -4.87 5.45
N GLU A 54 -0.07 -4.09 4.98
CA GLU A 54 0.13 -2.95 4.11
C GLU A 54 0.29 -1.70 4.96
N CYS A 55 1.48 -1.09 4.94
CA CYS A 55 1.79 0.10 5.73
C CYS A 55 1.91 1.31 4.81
N ASP A 56 1.03 2.29 4.97
CA ASP A 56 1.07 3.52 4.18
C ASP A 56 2.33 4.34 4.51
N GLY A 57 3.05 4.77 3.48
CA GLY A 57 4.12 5.75 3.56
C GLY A 57 5.38 5.32 4.33
N LEU A 58 5.56 4.03 4.60
CA LEU A 58 6.67 3.50 5.39
C LEU A 58 8.02 3.52 4.62
N PRO A 59 9.00 4.38 4.99
CA PRO A 59 10.26 4.51 4.27
C PRO A 59 11.28 3.47 4.72
N PHE A 60 11.96 2.83 3.77
CA PHE A 60 12.97 1.81 4.05
C PHE A 60 14.11 2.34 4.93
N ASP A 61 14.64 3.52 4.64
CA ASP A 61 15.77 4.13 5.35
C ASP A 61 15.43 4.49 6.79
N VAL A 62 14.20 4.95 7.04
CA VAL A 62 13.72 5.26 8.40
C VAL A 62 13.60 3.97 9.22
N VAL A 63 13.02 2.91 8.67
CA VAL A 63 12.95 1.60 9.33
C VAL A 63 14.36 1.05 9.60
N ASP A 64 15.22 1.03 8.59
CA ASP A 64 16.57 0.49 8.70
C ASP A 64 17.40 1.23 9.75
N ARG A 65 17.30 2.56 9.81
CA ARG A 65 17.94 3.38 10.84
C ARG A 65 17.53 2.95 12.24
N PHE A 66 16.22 2.84 12.51
CA PHE A 66 15.73 2.55 13.85
C PHE A 66 15.85 1.08 14.24
N VAL A 67 15.91 0.15 13.28
CA VAL A 67 16.28 -1.24 13.57
C VAL A 67 17.71 -1.34 14.11
N HIS A 68 18.65 -0.61 13.49
CA HIS A 68 20.06 -0.62 13.91
C HIS A 68 20.33 0.21 15.16
N GLU A 69 19.51 1.23 15.42
CA GLU A 69 19.59 2.00 16.65
C GLU A 69 19.26 1.14 17.87
N ARG A 70 20.06 1.25 18.94
CA ARG A 70 19.86 0.51 20.18
C ARG A 70 19.23 1.38 21.25
N ASP A 71 18.19 0.86 21.90
CA ASP A 71 17.62 1.47 23.09
C ASP A 71 18.67 1.40 24.22
N PRO A 72 19.14 2.56 24.75
CA PRO A 72 20.17 2.58 25.79
C PRO A 72 19.73 1.90 27.10
N ARG A 73 18.42 1.72 27.33
CA ARG A 73 17.89 1.08 28.54
C ARG A 73 17.93 -0.44 28.47
N THR A 74 17.70 -1.00 27.29
CA THR A 74 17.54 -2.45 27.10
C THR A 74 18.68 -3.10 26.31
N GLY A 75 19.46 -2.31 25.58
CA GLY A 75 20.49 -2.75 24.64
C GLY A 75 19.95 -3.40 23.36
N LYS A 76 18.63 -3.49 23.21
CA LYS A 76 17.96 -4.08 22.03
C LYS A 76 17.73 -3.04 20.94
N SER A 77 17.37 -3.50 19.74
CA SER A 77 16.82 -2.61 18.70
C SER A 77 15.70 -1.73 19.25
N GLN A 78 15.56 -0.51 18.71
CA GLN A 78 14.36 0.29 18.96
C GLN A 78 13.10 -0.36 18.36
N LEU A 79 13.27 -1.23 17.35
CA LEU A 79 12.22 -1.98 16.64
C LEU A 79 12.48 -3.50 16.74
N PRO A 80 12.33 -4.08 17.95
CA PRO A 80 12.76 -5.45 18.22
C PRO A 80 12.01 -6.52 17.44
N TRP A 81 10.73 -6.33 17.11
CA TRP A 81 9.99 -7.32 16.32
C TRP A 81 10.37 -7.28 14.85
N ILE A 82 10.55 -6.11 14.27
CA ILE A 82 11.04 -5.95 12.90
C ILE A 82 12.45 -6.56 12.77
N ASP A 83 13.34 -6.28 13.74
CA ASP A 83 14.67 -6.90 13.82
C ASP A 83 14.56 -8.43 13.85
N HIS A 84 13.75 -8.96 14.78
CA HIS A 84 13.57 -10.40 14.92
C HIS A 84 12.97 -11.06 13.67
N ILE A 85 11.87 -10.54 13.14
CA ILE A 85 11.10 -11.17 12.07
C ILE A 85 11.84 -11.06 10.73
N PHE A 86 12.37 -9.88 10.38
CA PHE A 86 12.87 -9.61 9.03
C PHE A 86 14.38 -9.50 8.90
N TYR A 87 15.09 -9.02 9.93
CA TYR A 87 16.55 -8.87 9.86
C TYR A 87 17.27 -10.14 10.27
N GLN A 88 16.75 -10.85 11.27
CA GLN A 88 17.38 -12.07 11.79
C GLN A 88 16.83 -13.33 11.14
N ASN A 89 15.51 -13.39 10.91
CA ASN A 89 14.83 -14.63 10.51
C ASN A 89 14.06 -14.53 9.18
N GLY A 90 14.15 -13.40 8.48
CA GLY A 90 13.33 -13.13 7.31
C GLY A 90 14.13 -12.69 6.09
N THR A 91 13.39 -12.23 5.07
CA THR A 91 13.94 -11.68 3.83
C THR A 91 13.53 -10.21 3.70
N ARG A 92 14.44 -9.39 3.18
CA ARG A 92 14.22 -7.97 2.91
C ARG A 92 14.64 -7.64 1.49
N LEU A 93 13.90 -6.72 0.87
CA LEU A 93 14.23 -6.16 -0.43
C LEU A 93 14.71 -4.73 -0.24
N ALA A 94 16.01 -4.48 -0.38
CA ALA A 94 16.60 -3.15 -0.17
C ALA A 94 16.19 -2.13 -1.25
N ASN A 95 15.79 -2.60 -2.44
CA ASN A 95 15.44 -1.75 -3.58
C ASN A 95 14.00 -2.02 -4.03
N PHE A 96 13.05 -1.96 -3.10
CA PHE A 96 11.64 -1.96 -3.42
C PHE A 96 11.20 -0.53 -3.73
N TYR A 97 10.70 -0.29 -4.94
CA TYR A 97 10.31 1.05 -5.40
C TYR A 97 9.03 1.01 -6.22
N VAL A 98 8.30 2.11 -6.16
CA VAL A 98 7.12 2.34 -7.00
C VAL A 98 7.58 2.72 -8.39
N ARG A 99 6.97 2.10 -9.41
CA ARG A 99 7.14 2.52 -10.79
C ARG A 99 6.03 3.51 -11.16
N GLY A 100 6.40 4.78 -11.36
CA GLY A 100 5.47 5.83 -11.77
C GLY A 100 5.18 6.81 -10.63
N MET A 101 3.90 7.03 -10.33
CA MET A 101 3.46 7.99 -9.31
C MET A 101 3.48 7.33 -7.94
N SER A 102 4.36 7.77 -7.04
CA SER A 102 4.43 7.29 -5.64
C SER A 102 3.35 7.96 -4.79
N LEU A 103 2.10 7.61 -5.05
CA LEU A 103 0.92 8.03 -4.30
C LEU A 103 0.13 6.78 -3.90
N SER A 104 -0.63 6.85 -2.81
CA SER A 104 -1.29 5.67 -2.26
C SER A 104 -2.16 4.92 -3.27
N ALA A 105 -3.15 5.55 -3.91
CA ALA A 105 -4.04 4.82 -4.81
C ALA A 105 -3.32 4.19 -6.03
N PRO A 106 -2.42 4.91 -6.75
CA PRO A 106 -1.60 4.30 -7.79
C PRO A 106 -0.74 3.13 -7.27
N SER A 107 0.01 3.34 -6.20
CA SER A 107 0.93 2.33 -5.66
C SER A 107 0.19 1.07 -5.18
N TRP A 108 -0.88 1.24 -4.40
CA TRP A 108 -1.71 0.11 -3.96
C TRP A 108 -2.38 -0.59 -5.15
N SER A 109 -2.74 0.12 -6.23
CA SER A 109 -3.24 -0.54 -7.45
C SER A 109 -2.20 -1.47 -8.07
N LEU A 110 -0.92 -1.10 -8.03
CA LEU A 110 0.18 -1.93 -8.53
C LEU A 110 0.41 -3.14 -7.63
N ILE A 111 0.44 -2.93 -6.31
CA ILE A 111 0.66 -3.99 -5.32
C ILE A 111 -0.48 -5.02 -5.38
N ASN A 112 -1.73 -4.54 -5.45
CA ASN A 112 -2.91 -5.39 -5.40
C ASN A 112 -3.26 -6.04 -6.73
N THR A 113 -2.60 -5.71 -7.84
CA THR A 113 -2.90 -6.32 -9.15
C THR A 113 -1.69 -6.97 -9.80
N GLY A 114 -0.47 -6.59 -9.39
CA GLY A 114 0.77 -6.92 -10.09
C GLY A 114 0.89 -6.29 -11.49
N GLN A 115 -0.03 -5.40 -11.87
CA GLN A 115 -0.06 -4.75 -13.20
C GLN A 115 0.59 -3.37 -13.18
N HIS A 116 0.99 -2.89 -14.36
CA HIS A 116 1.38 -1.49 -14.53
C HIS A 116 0.22 -0.55 -14.17
N LEU A 117 0.56 0.64 -13.64
CA LEU A 117 -0.39 1.66 -13.17
C LEU A 117 -1.52 1.94 -14.16
N GLN A 118 -2.73 1.51 -13.78
CA GLN A 118 -3.98 1.86 -14.45
C GLN A 118 -4.59 3.11 -13.81
N ILE A 119 -4.54 3.18 -12.48
CA ILE A 119 -4.82 4.37 -11.67
C ILE A 119 -3.53 5.15 -11.52
N LYS A 120 -3.57 6.44 -11.87
CA LYS A 120 -2.37 7.27 -12.04
C LYS A 120 -2.24 8.36 -10.98
N ALA A 121 -3.31 8.66 -10.25
CA ALA A 121 -3.30 9.60 -9.13
C ALA A 121 -4.25 9.15 -8.04
N ASN A 122 -4.17 9.75 -6.85
CA ASN A 122 -5.21 9.54 -5.83
C ASN A 122 -6.56 10.12 -6.26
N VAL A 123 -6.54 11.14 -7.11
CA VAL A 123 -7.73 11.72 -7.72
C VAL A 123 -7.51 11.95 -9.21
N GLU A 124 -8.43 11.44 -10.01
CA GLU A 124 -8.42 11.64 -11.46
C GLU A 124 -9.68 12.35 -11.93
N PHE A 125 -9.58 13.00 -13.09
CA PHE A 125 -10.69 13.71 -13.71
C PHE A 125 -10.94 13.17 -15.10
N ASP A 126 -12.20 12.82 -15.39
CA ASP A 126 -12.63 12.64 -16.76
C ASP A 126 -12.70 14.02 -17.43
N ARG A 127 -11.84 14.23 -18.41
CA ARG A 127 -11.73 15.49 -19.16
C ARG A 127 -12.97 15.87 -19.97
N TYR A 128 -13.87 14.92 -20.22
CA TYR A 128 -15.08 15.12 -21.02
C TYR A 128 -16.29 15.41 -20.14
N THR A 129 -16.48 14.65 -19.07
CA THR A 129 -17.63 14.78 -18.17
C THR A 129 -17.35 15.67 -16.97
N LEU A 130 -16.07 15.99 -16.72
CA LEU A 130 -15.58 16.62 -15.49
C LEU A 130 -15.86 15.80 -14.22
N GLN A 131 -16.18 14.52 -14.38
CA GLN A 131 -16.38 13.61 -13.27
C GLN A 131 -15.06 13.40 -12.52
N THR A 132 -15.10 13.57 -11.20
CA THR A 132 -13.98 13.34 -10.30
C THR A 132 -14.03 11.90 -9.78
N TYR A 133 -12.90 11.20 -9.91
CA TYR A 133 -12.66 9.89 -9.34
C TYR A 133 -11.72 10.07 -8.16
N ASP A 134 -12.27 10.19 -6.96
CA ASP A 134 -11.50 10.29 -5.73
C ASP A 134 -11.38 8.91 -5.08
N TYR A 135 -10.19 8.32 -5.17
CA TYR A 135 -9.94 6.94 -4.76
C TYR A 135 -9.67 6.80 -3.25
N LEU A 136 -9.38 7.91 -2.55
CA LEU A 136 -9.09 7.90 -1.11
C LEU A 136 -10.34 8.17 -0.26
N ASN A 137 -11.44 8.61 -0.87
CA ASN A 137 -12.59 9.10 -0.13
C ASN A 137 -13.64 8.00 0.13
N PHE A 138 -13.52 7.38 1.31
CA PHE A 138 -14.43 6.32 1.75
C PHE A 138 -15.85 6.81 2.07
N ILE A 139 -16.05 8.07 2.46
CA ILE A 139 -17.36 8.55 2.95
C ILE A 139 -18.44 8.49 1.86
N PRO A 140 -18.24 9.05 0.65
CA PRO A 140 -19.18 8.90 -0.46
C PRO A 140 -19.40 7.45 -0.85
N PHE A 141 -18.39 6.59 -0.73
CA PHE A 141 -18.53 5.16 -1.00
C PHE A 141 -19.55 4.52 -0.04
N TYR A 142 -19.35 4.67 1.28
CA TYR A 142 -20.26 4.10 2.27
C TYR A 142 -21.68 4.66 2.16
N VAL A 143 -21.84 5.96 1.90
CA VAL A 143 -23.17 6.57 1.70
C VAL A 143 -23.85 6.01 0.45
N LYS A 144 -23.15 5.93 -0.69
CA LYS A 144 -23.69 5.38 -1.93
C LYS A 144 -24.02 3.89 -1.80
N ALA A 145 -23.23 3.15 -1.03
CA ALA A 145 -23.49 1.74 -0.75
C ALA A 145 -24.75 1.55 0.09
N THR A 146 -24.98 2.39 1.11
CA THR A 146 -26.19 2.32 1.96
C THR A 146 -27.48 2.52 1.16
N ILE A 147 -27.44 3.35 0.11
CA ILE A 147 -28.59 3.61 -0.77
C ILE A 147 -28.60 2.72 -2.03
N GLY A 148 -27.78 1.68 -2.08
CA GLY A 148 -27.74 0.71 -3.18
C GLY A 148 -27.25 1.27 -4.52
N ARG A 149 -26.52 2.39 -4.52
CA ARG A 149 -25.98 3.04 -5.74
C ARG A 149 -24.54 2.68 -6.08
N ARG A 150 -23.86 1.93 -5.20
CA ARG A 150 -22.46 1.51 -5.36
C ARG A 150 -22.20 0.26 -4.53
N VAL A 151 -21.40 -0.66 -5.04
CA VAL A 151 -21.02 -1.88 -4.31
C VAL A 151 -19.57 -1.81 -3.87
N ASP A 152 -18.67 -1.36 -4.75
CA ASP A 152 -17.23 -1.37 -4.51
C ASP A 152 -16.62 0.04 -4.47
N MET A 153 -15.39 0.14 -3.95
CA MET A 153 -14.62 1.37 -3.99
C MET A 153 -14.40 1.83 -5.45
N PRO A 154 -14.36 3.15 -5.74
CA PRO A 154 -14.18 3.63 -7.12
C PRO A 154 -12.98 3.07 -7.85
N GLY A 155 -11.86 2.83 -7.15
CA GLY A 155 -10.67 2.25 -7.75
C GLY A 155 -10.91 0.83 -8.26
N VAL A 156 -11.71 0.05 -7.54
CA VAL A 156 -12.10 -1.31 -7.92
C VAL A 156 -13.00 -1.30 -9.17
N GLU A 157 -13.99 -0.41 -9.22
CA GLU A 157 -14.86 -0.28 -10.41
C GLU A 157 -14.05 0.07 -11.67
N VAL A 158 -13.04 0.93 -11.53
CA VAL A 158 -12.14 1.29 -12.63
C VAL A 158 -11.34 0.07 -13.09
N LEU A 159 -10.74 -0.68 -12.17
CA LEU A 159 -9.97 -1.89 -12.48
C LEU A 159 -10.84 -2.99 -13.11
N ASP A 160 -12.06 -3.19 -12.62
CA ASP A 160 -13.02 -4.14 -13.19
C ASP A 160 -13.43 -3.77 -14.61
N SER A 161 -13.62 -2.47 -14.89
CA SER A 161 -14.02 -1.99 -16.22
C SER A 161 -13.00 -2.31 -17.32
N ILE A 162 -11.74 -2.54 -16.93
CA ILE A 162 -10.64 -2.93 -17.82
C ILE A 162 -10.20 -4.39 -17.62
N GLY A 163 -10.94 -5.16 -16.83
CA GLY A 163 -10.69 -6.60 -16.62
C GLY A 163 -9.44 -6.91 -15.80
N VAL A 164 -9.04 -6.03 -14.90
CA VAL A 164 -7.88 -6.23 -14.01
C VAL A 164 -8.37 -6.65 -12.63
N PRO A 165 -8.21 -7.92 -12.23
CA PRO A 165 -8.62 -8.39 -10.91
C PRO A 165 -7.63 -7.98 -9.82
N LEU A 166 -8.12 -7.92 -8.58
CA LEU A 166 -7.28 -7.78 -7.39
C LEU A 166 -6.67 -9.12 -6.99
N LEU A 167 -5.58 -9.09 -6.22
CA LEU A 167 -4.93 -10.25 -5.63
C LEU A 167 -5.90 -11.03 -4.74
N ALA A 168 -6.72 -10.33 -3.97
CA ALA A 168 -7.76 -10.94 -3.14
C ALA A 168 -8.77 -11.75 -3.97
N ASP A 169 -9.05 -11.36 -5.22
CA ASP A 169 -9.99 -12.06 -6.12
C ASP A 169 -9.44 -13.42 -6.60
N ALA A 170 -8.15 -13.70 -6.40
CA ALA A 170 -7.55 -15.00 -6.68
C ALA A 170 -7.96 -16.09 -5.68
N TYR A 171 -8.57 -15.71 -4.56
CA TYR A 171 -9.03 -16.59 -3.50
C TYR A 171 -10.57 -16.69 -3.53
N ALA A 172 -11.12 -17.83 -3.12
CA ALA A 172 -12.57 -17.94 -2.97
C ALA A 172 -13.06 -17.01 -1.86
N HIS A 173 -14.32 -16.56 -1.95
CA HIS A 173 -14.89 -15.57 -1.03
C HIS A 173 -14.79 -15.94 0.46
N ASN A 174 -14.81 -17.24 0.76
CA ASN A 174 -14.69 -17.80 2.12
C ASN A 174 -13.26 -18.21 2.51
N GLU A 175 -12.29 -17.95 1.64
CA GLU A 175 -10.86 -18.24 1.84
C GLU A 175 -10.02 -16.96 1.99
N HIS A 176 -10.63 -15.78 1.90
CA HIS A 176 -9.93 -14.51 2.10
C HIS A 176 -10.61 -13.60 3.11
N GLN A 177 -9.82 -12.78 3.78
CA GLN A 177 -10.29 -11.79 4.73
C GLN A 177 -9.47 -10.50 4.62
N PRO A 178 -9.70 -9.68 3.58
CA PRO A 178 -9.15 -8.33 3.53
C PRO A 178 -9.82 -7.45 4.58
N THR A 179 -9.12 -6.46 5.13
CA THR A 179 -9.72 -5.47 6.04
C THR A 179 -10.18 -4.22 5.27
N PHE A 180 -10.22 -3.07 5.94
CA PHE A 180 -10.39 -1.78 5.27
C PHE A 180 -9.18 -1.48 4.40
N SER A 181 -9.40 -1.39 3.09
CA SER A 181 -8.37 -1.13 2.07
C SER A 181 -8.89 -0.12 1.05
N LEU A 182 -7.99 0.60 0.38
CA LEU A 182 -8.40 1.54 -0.69
C LEU A 182 -9.11 0.82 -1.84
N PHE A 183 -8.77 -0.45 -2.05
CA PHE A 183 -9.34 -1.31 -3.08
C PHE A 183 -10.33 -2.33 -2.51
N GLN A 184 -11.23 -1.85 -1.64
CA GLN A 184 -12.20 -2.70 -0.97
C GLN A 184 -13.35 -3.14 -1.89
N ARG A 185 -13.60 -4.46 -1.88
CA ARG A 185 -14.82 -5.12 -2.38
C ARG A 185 -15.93 -5.02 -1.31
N GLY A 186 -17.06 -4.38 -1.63
CA GLY A 186 -18.19 -4.26 -0.71
C GLY A 186 -17.94 -3.36 0.51
N PRO A 187 -18.97 -2.80 1.16
CA PRO A 187 -18.81 -2.04 2.40
C PRO A 187 -18.66 -2.95 3.63
N ARG A 188 -17.68 -2.65 4.51
CA ARG A 188 -17.46 -3.35 5.79
C ARG A 188 -18.25 -2.77 6.98
N TYR A 189 -19.58 -2.78 6.90
CA TYR A 189 -20.42 -2.25 7.99
C TYR A 189 -20.24 -2.98 9.33
N VAL A 190 -20.01 -4.30 9.29
CA VAL A 190 -19.80 -5.10 10.51
C VAL A 190 -18.53 -4.67 11.25
N THR A 191 -17.44 -4.37 10.53
CA THR A 191 -16.20 -3.92 11.16
C THR A 191 -16.41 -2.56 11.83
N PHE A 192 -17.16 -1.63 11.23
CA PHE A 192 -17.55 -0.38 11.89
C PHE A 192 -18.38 -0.61 13.14
N GLN A 193 -19.39 -1.49 13.06
CA GLN A 193 -20.23 -1.84 14.19
C GLN A 193 -19.39 -2.42 15.34
N LYS A 194 -18.48 -3.37 15.06
CA LYS A 194 -17.60 -3.96 16.07
C LYS A 194 -16.61 -2.96 16.65
N ALA A 195 -16.01 -2.12 15.81
CA ALA A 195 -15.13 -1.04 16.26
C ALA A 195 -15.87 -0.09 17.21
N PHE A 196 -17.13 0.24 16.87
CA PHE A 196 -18.03 0.98 17.72
C PHE A 196 -18.31 0.21 19.03
N GLU A 197 -18.90 -0.98 18.99
CA GLU A 197 -19.22 -1.78 20.18
C GLU A 197 -18.03 -1.96 21.14
N ASN A 198 -16.83 -2.20 20.61
CA ASN A 198 -15.61 -2.35 21.39
C ASN A 198 -15.15 -1.03 22.03
N LYS A 199 -15.45 0.12 21.41
CA LYS A 199 -15.15 1.45 21.92
C LYS A 199 -16.23 1.99 22.88
N PHE A 200 -17.51 1.75 22.59
CA PHE A 200 -18.67 2.36 23.25
C PHE A 200 -19.17 1.64 24.50
N LYS A 201 -18.24 1.26 25.38
CA LYS A 201 -18.54 1.15 26.82
C LYS A 201 -18.73 2.53 27.50
N ARG A 202 -19.08 3.60 26.75
CA ARG A 202 -19.23 5.02 27.18
C ARG A 202 -20.47 5.68 26.52
N ALA A 203 -20.92 6.84 27.02
CA ALA A 203 -22.28 7.38 26.85
C ALA A 203 -22.58 8.08 25.50
N PRO A 204 -23.86 8.19 25.06
CA PRO A 204 -24.22 8.63 23.71
C PRO A 204 -23.98 10.11 23.36
N LYS A 205 -23.85 10.99 24.35
CA LYS A 205 -23.63 12.43 24.13
C LYS A 205 -22.22 12.72 23.61
N ASP A 206 -21.26 11.88 23.96
CA ASP A 206 -19.86 12.01 23.56
C ASP A 206 -19.70 11.70 22.05
N ILE A 207 -20.54 10.84 21.47
CA ILE A 207 -20.54 10.43 20.04
C ILE A 207 -20.66 11.61 19.08
N PHE A 208 -21.54 12.57 19.38
CA PHE A 208 -21.93 13.63 18.44
C PHE A 208 -20.90 14.75 18.39
N ASP A 209 -20.30 15.09 19.54
CA ASP A 209 -19.19 16.03 19.63
C ASP A 209 -17.89 15.42 19.04
N GLU A 210 -17.73 14.10 19.13
CA GLU A 210 -16.56 13.34 18.68
C GLU A 210 -16.50 13.11 17.15
N TRP A 211 -17.66 12.92 16.50
CA TRP A 211 -17.74 12.88 15.03
C TRP A 211 -17.32 14.22 14.40
N THR A 212 -17.65 15.34 15.05
CA THR A 212 -17.27 16.68 14.55
C THR A 212 -15.81 17.05 14.80
N THR A 213 -15.11 16.36 15.72
CA THR A 213 -13.72 16.68 16.13
C THR A 213 -12.67 15.75 15.53
N GLY A 214 -13.02 14.56 15.03
CA GLY A 214 -12.22 13.79 14.05
C GLY A 214 -10.93 13.12 14.57
N PHE A 215 -10.60 13.23 15.85
CA PHE A 215 -9.32 12.71 16.39
C PHE A 215 -9.38 11.23 16.84
N GLU A 216 -10.52 10.69 17.30
CA GLU A 216 -10.56 9.36 17.95
C GLU A 216 -11.24 8.24 17.14
N LEU A 217 -11.92 8.54 16.03
CA LEU A 217 -12.34 7.50 15.06
C LEU A 217 -11.12 6.89 14.33
N ARG A 218 -9.97 7.59 14.38
CA ARG A 218 -8.72 7.21 13.71
C ARG A 218 -8.08 5.93 14.25
N SER A 219 -8.13 5.62 15.55
CA SER A 219 -7.48 4.41 16.08
C SER A 219 -8.42 3.18 16.15
N SER A 220 -9.71 3.39 16.38
CA SER A 220 -10.64 2.28 16.65
C SER A 220 -10.90 1.33 15.48
N VAL A 221 -10.90 1.84 14.24
CA VAL A 221 -11.12 1.03 13.05
C VAL A 221 -9.85 0.25 12.64
N PRO A 222 -8.65 0.86 12.62
CA PRO A 222 -7.40 0.13 12.46
C PRO A 222 -7.19 -0.96 13.53
N GLU A 223 -7.40 -0.65 14.80
CA GLU A 223 -7.31 -1.65 15.89
C GLU A 223 -8.27 -2.82 15.67
N GLN A 224 -9.52 -2.53 15.29
CA GLN A 224 -10.50 -3.57 14.98
C GLN A 224 -10.10 -4.40 13.77
N SER A 225 -9.46 -3.80 12.76
CA SER A 225 -8.97 -4.49 11.57
C SER A 225 -7.84 -5.47 11.91
N VAL A 226 -6.91 -5.08 12.79
CA VAL A 226 -5.88 -5.98 13.32
C VAL A 226 -6.50 -7.14 14.11
N ARG A 227 -7.51 -6.88 14.95
CA ARG A 227 -8.24 -7.94 15.67
C ARG A 227 -8.92 -8.92 14.73
N GLU A 228 -9.61 -8.41 13.71
CA GLU A 228 -10.25 -9.26 12.70
C GLU A 228 -9.23 -10.14 11.98
N LEU A 229 -8.06 -9.58 11.61
CA LEU A 229 -6.97 -10.36 11.02
C LEU A 229 -6.49 -11.47 11.96
N ILE A 230 -6.25 -11.16 13.24
CA ILE A 230 -5.81 -12.14 14.24
C ILE A 230 -6.86 -13.23 14.46
N GLU A 231 -8.15 -12.87 14.54
CA GLU A 231 -9.26 -13.81 14.61
C GLU A 231 -9.27 -14.74 13.38
N GLY A 232 -9.08 -14.19 12.19
CA GLY A 232 -9.04 -14.94 10.92
C GLY A 232 -7.90 -15.97 10.88
N LEU A 233 -6.76 -15.70 11.53
CA LEU A 233 -5.64 -16.65 11.60
C LEU A 233 -6.02 -17.99 12.28
N SER A 234 -7.06 -17.99 13.11
CA SER A 234 -7.55 -19.21 13.77
C SER A 234 -8.32 -20.15 12.83
N ASP A 235 -8.86 -19.65 11.71
CA ASP A 235 -9.60 -20.45 10.74
C ASP A 235 -8.66 -20.99 9.65
N PRO A 236 -8.36 -22.30 9.59
CA PRO A 236 -7.45 -22.88 8.61
C PRO A 236 -7.93 -22.75 7.16
N ARG A 237 -9.20 -22.41 6.92
CA ARG A 237 -9.77 -22.23 5.57
C ARG A 237 -9.37 -20.90 4.94
N ILE A 238 -8.97 -19.92 5.76
CA ILE A 238 -8.56 -18.61 5.26
C ILE A 238 -7.10 -18.71 4.80
N HIS A 239 -6.88 -18.49 3.50
CA HIS A 239 -5.59 -18.56 2.83
C HIS A 239 -5.01 -17.18 2.51
N TYR A 240 -5.83 -16.11 2.52
CA TYR A 240 -5.37 -14.74 2.35
C TYR A 240 -5.94 -13.82 3.42
N LEU A 241 -5.07 -13.14 4.15
CA LEU A 241 -5.43 -12.09 5.12
C LEU A 241 -4.66 -10.83 4.77
N GLU A 242 -5.32 -9.69 4.85
CA GLU A 242 -4.72 -8.38 4.56
C GLU A 242 -5.17 -7.39 5.61
N VAL A 243 -4.22 -6.64 6.18
CA VAL A 243 -4.52 -5.45 7.00
C VAL A 243 -3.78 -4.23 6.46
N VAL A 244 -4.50 -3.11 6.35
CA VAL A 244 -3.92 -1.82 5.98
C VAL A 244 -3.77 -0.96 7.24
N ILE A 245 -2.59 -0.37 7.41
CA ILE A 245 -2.26 0.53 8.53
C ILE A 245 -1.71 1.84 7.96
N THR A 246 -2.41 2.93 8.23
CA THR A 246 -2.16 4.25 7.63
C THR A 246 -1.40 5.21 8.55
N ASP A 247 -1.11 4.79 9.78
CA ASP A 247 -0.68 5.70 10.85
C ASP A 247 0.68 6.35 10.59
N PHE A 248 1.62 5.63 9.98
CA PHE A 248 2.94 6.18 9.70
C PHE A 248 2.86 7.37 8.73
N ASP A 249 2.25 7.18 7.55
CA ASP A 249 2.08 8.26 6.55
C ASP A 249 1.34 9.46 7.15
N HIS A 250 0.25 9.21 7.88
CA HIS A 250 -0.49 10.26 8.56
C HIS A 250 0.38 11.05 9.55
N VAL A 251 1.11 10.37 10.44
CA VAL A 251 1.98 11.06 11.40
C VAL A 251 3.10 11.80 10.67
N ALA A 252 3.77 11.17 9.71
CA ALA A 252 4.89 11.75 8.98
C ALA A 252 4.49 12.99 8.16
N HIS A 253 3.26 13.04 7.64
CA HIS A 253 2.74 14.23 6.96
C HIS A 253 2.42 15.41 7.88
N HIS A 254 2.13 15.15 9.17
CA HIS A 254 1.89 16.22 10.15
C HIS A 254 3.19 16.65 10.83
N ASN A 255 4.02 15.68 11.21
CA ASN A 255 5.22 15.84 12.01
C ASN A 255 6.35 15.00 11.42
N ASN A 256 7.37 15.67 10.86
CA ASN A 256 8.53 15.02 10.26
C ASN A 256 9.75 14.98 11.19
N ASP A 257 9.54 15.00 12.50
CA ASP A 257 10.60 14.86 13.49
C ASP A 257 10.88 13.40 13.83
N ARG A 258 12.10 13.16 14.33
CA ARG A 258 12.57 11.84 14.70
C ARG A 258 11.69 11.19 15.77
N GLU A 259 11.27 11.93 16.80
CA GLU A 259 10.48 11.38 17.90
C GLU A 259 9.12 10.88 17.44
N SER A 260 8.40 11.66 16.64
CA SER A 260 7.10 11.30 16.07
C SER A 260 7.19 10.05 15.20
N GLN A 261 8.19 9.99 14.31
CA GLN A 261 8.42 8.81 13.46
C GLN A 261 8.76 7.56 14.27
N LEU A 262 9.65 7.69 15.26
CA LEU A 262 10.04 6.56 16.11
C LEU A 262 8.87 6.07 16.97
N PHE A 263 8.04 6.99 17.46
CA PHE A 263 6.87 6.65 18.26
C PHE A 263 5.90 5.76 17.47
N VAL A 264 5.47 6.20 16.29
CA VAL A 264 4.53 5.44 15.46
C VAL A 264 5.15 4.13 14.95
N LEU A 265 6.46 4.11 14.67
CA LEU A 265 7.15 2.86 14.31
C LEU A 265 7.18 1.84 15.43
N LYS A 266 7.27 2.27 16.70
CA LYS A 266 7.18 1.35 17.84
C LYS A 266 5.78 0.78 18.00
N GLU A 267 4.75 1.55 17.69
CA GLU A 267 3.37 1.04 17.66
C GLU A 267 3.20 0.00 16.54
N LEU A 268 3.70 0.28 15.34
CA LEU A 268 3.72 -0.69 14.23
C LEU A 268 4.52 -1.95 14.57
N ASP A 269 5.72 -1.81 15.16
CA ASP A 269 6.56 -2.94 15.59
C ASP A 269 5.82 -3.86 16.57
N ALA A 270 5.08 -3.28 17.52
CA ALA A 270 4.25 -4.04 18.44
C ALA A 270 3.14 -4.82 17.70
N VAL A 271 2.43 -4.17 16.77
CA VAL A 271 1.40 -4.84 15.94
C VAL A 271 2.00 -5.98 15.13
N PHE A 272 3.17 -5.80 14.53
CA PHE A 272 3.85 -6.88 13.79
C PHE A 272 4.22 -8.04 14.70
N GLY A 273 4.64 -7.77 15.93
CA GLY A 273 4.86 -8.78 16.96
C GLY A 273 3.61 -9.55 17.35
N GLU A 274 2.47 -8.87 17.48
CA GLU A 274 1.17 -9.50 17.76
C GLU A 274 0.73 -10.41 16.61
N VAL A 275 0.78 -9.91 15.37
CA VAL A 275 0.43 -10.68 14.17
C VAL A 275 1.35 -11.89 14.02
N TRP A 276 2.67 -11.71 14.15
CA TRP A 276 3.63 -12.80 14.10
C TRP A 276 3.35 -13.85 15.16
N THR A 277 3.12 -13.43 16.40
CA THR A 277 2.79 -14.35 17.51
C THR A 277 1.49 -15.10 17.24
N ALA A 278 0.48 -14.46 16.64
CA ALA A 278 -0.77 -15.12 16.26
C ALA A 278 -0.55 -16.14 15.14
N ILE A 279 0.27 -15.83 14.13
CA ILE A 279 0.66 -16.78 13.07
C ILE A 279 1.32 -18.01 13.68
N GLN A 280 2.30 -17.82 14.59
CA GLN A 280 3.01 -18.91 15.25
C GLN A 280 2.10 -19.82 16.08
N LYS A 281 0.97 -19.31 16.57
CA LYS A 281 -0.04 -20.09 17.31
C LYS A 281 -1.07 -20.77 16.40
N SER A 282 -1.10 -20.43 15.12
CA SER A 282 -2.07 -20.98 14.17
C SER A 282 -1.70 -22.39 13.69
N SER A 283 -2.68 -23.14 13.19
CA SER A 283 -2.46 -24.48 12.63
C SER A 283 -1.61 -24.49 11.35
N LEU A 284 -1.50 -23.34 10.66
CA LEU A 284 -0.72 -23.17 9.44
C LEU A 284 0.58 -22.38 9.67
N ALA A 285 1.09 -22.31 10.90
CA ALA A 285 2.27 -21.50 11.26
C ALA A 285 3.47 -21.69 10.32
N SER A 286 3.86 -22.95 10.04
CA SER A 286 4.99 -23.28 9.16
C SER A 286 4.69 -23.15 7.67
N GLU A 287 3.43 -22.88 7.31
CA GLU A 287 2.94 -22.78 5.92
C GLU A 287 2.40 -21.38 5.61
N THR A 288 2.63 -20.41 6.51
CA THR A 288 2.17 -19.03 6.39
C THR A 288 3.33 -18.10 6.00
N ALA A 289 3.15 -17.30 4.96
CA ALA A 289 4.03 -16.19 4.63
C ALA A 289 3.48 -14.89 5.23
N LEU A 290 4.27 -14.23 6.07
CA LEU A 290 4.02 -12.84 6.50
C LEU A 290 4.74 -11.89 5.54
N VAL A 291 3.99 -11.00 4.89
CA VAL A 291 4.50 -9.99 3.97
C VAL A 291 4.16 -8.62 4.56
N ILE A 292 5.17 -7.78 4.72
CA ILE A 292 4.98 -6.37 5.06
C ILE A 292 5.45 -5.54 3.87
N VAL A 293 4.59 -4.65 3.41
CA VAL A 293 4.85 -3.85 2.21
C VAL A 293 4.35 -2.43 2.43
N SER A 294 5.00 -1.49 1.76
CA SER A 294 4.62 -0.08 1.73
C SER A 294 4.32 0.35 0.30
N ASP A 295 3.35 1.22 0.14
CA ASP A 295 3.03 1.87 -1.12
C ASP A 295 4.06 2.90 -1.54
N HIS A 296 4.68 3.62 -0.62
CA HIS A 296 5.72 4.60 -0.89
C HIS A 296 6.54 4.94 0.37
N GLY A 297 7.59 5.73 0.19
CA GLY A 297 8.27 6.40 1.29
C GLY A 297 7.85 7.87 1.40
N THR A 298 8.39 8.55 2.42
CA THR A 298 8.25 10.01 2.55
C THR A 298 9.45 10.74 1.93
N ASN A 299 9.20 11.90 1.33
CA ASN A 299 10.24 12.79 0.80
C ASN A 299 10.61 13.91 1.78
N SER A 300 10.15 13.84 3.02
CA SER A 300 10.36 14.88 4.01
C SER A 300 11.68 14.65 4.75
N VAL A 301 12.57 15.64 4.75
CA VAL A 301 13.84 15.60 5.48
C VAL A 301 13.69 16.41 6.78
N GLU A 302 14.14 15.84 7.89
CA GLU A 302 14.09 16.53 9.19
C GLU A 302 14.80 17.88 9.11
N GLY A 303 14.13 18.93 9.60
CA GLY A 303 14.67 20.31 9.55
C GLY A 303 14.60 20.99 8.19
N VAL A 304 14.09 20.34 7.14
CA VAL A 304 13.91 20.93 5.80
C VAL A 304 12.43 21.15 5.55
N TYR A 305 12.05 22.40 5.26
CA TYR A 305 10.68 22.72 4.87
C TYR A 305 10.45 22.37 3.40
N SER A 306 9.47 21.51 3.11
CA SER A 306 9.05 21.23 1.74
C SER A 306 8.27 22.42 1.18
N GLN A 307 8.76 23.03 0.10
CA GLN A 307 8.12 24.19 -0.51
C GLN A 307 7.32 23.79 -1.76
N GLY A 308 6.00 23.98 -1.69
CA GLY A 308 5.09 23.88 -2.83
C GLY A 308 5.04 25.15 -3.68
N TYR A 309 4.57 25.00 -4.91
CA TYR A 309 4.31 26.04 -5.89
C TYR A 309 2.79 26.13 -5.93
N ASN A 310 2.26 27.35 -5.94
CA ASN A 310 0.82 27.49 -6.07
C ASN A 310 0.42 27.31 -7.53
N LEU A 311 0.30 26.05 -7.96
CA LEU A 311 -0.03 25.67 -9.34
C LEU A 311 -1.40 26.21 -9.76
N VAL A 312 -2.37 26.32 -8.84
CA VAL A 312 -3.66 26.94 -9.12
C VAL A 312 -3.49 28.43 -9.46
N LYS A 313 -2.66 29.16 -8.70
CA LYS A 313 -2.35 30.55 -8.99
C LYS A 313 -1.56 30.69 -10.29
N LEU A 314 -0.61 29.79 -10.54
CA LEU A 314 0.17 29.78 -11.79
C LEU A 314 -0.76 29.62 -12.99
N LEU A 315 -1.54 28.54 -13.04
CA LEU A 315 -2.49 28.24 -14.13
C LEU A 315 -3.56 29.34 -14.28
N GLY A 316 -4.00 29.91 -13.16
CA GLY A 316 -4.95 31.02 -13.18
C GLY A 316 -4.37 32.33 -13.71
N SER A 317 -3.05 32.52 -13.67
CA SER A 317 -2.42 33.76 -14.13
C SER A 317 -2.34 33.86 -15.66
N THR A 318 -2.20 35.08 -16.17
CA THR A 318 -1.82 35.39 -17.56
C THR A 318 -0.68 34.48 -18.06
N ALA A 319 0.40 34.34 -17.27
CA ALA A 319 1.56 33.53 -17.64
C ALA A 319 1.27 32.02 -17.70
N GLY A 320 0.31 31.53 -16.91
CA GLY A 320 -0.11 30.13 -16.92
C GLY A 320 -1.35 29.85 -17.78
N GLY A 321 -1.77 30.80 -18.62
CA GLY A 321 -2.84 30.58 -19.60
C GLY A 321 -4.24 31.02 -19.16
N GLY A 322 -4.39 31.62 -17.97
CA GLY A 322 -5.67 32.18 -17.54
C GLY A 322 -6.76 31.12 -17.35
N HIS A 323 -6.43 29.97 -16.76
CA HIS A 323 -7.37 28.86 -16.60
C HIS A 323 -8.35 29.04 -15.43
N HIS A 324 -9.59 28.61 -15.62
CA HIS A 324 -10.51 28.24 -14.56
C HIS A 324 -10.12 26.84 -14.05
N VAL A 325 -9.70 26.72 -12.80
CA VAL A 325 -9.06 25.51 -12.27
C VAL A 325 -9.98 24.79 -11.30
N ILE A 326 -10.33 23.53 -11.58
CA ILE A 326 -11.00 22.63 -10.63
C ILE A 326 -9.96 21.91 -9.79
N THR A 327 -10.28 21.73 -8.51
CA THR A 327 -9.48 20.93 -7.59
C THR A 327 -10.36 20.16 -6.60
N LYS A 328 -9.83 19.11 -5.95
CA LYS A 328 -10.60 18.23 -5.04
C LYS A 328 -10.93 18.83 -3.66
N ARG A 329 -10.18 19.83 -3.20
CA ARG A 329 -10.36 20.47 -1.88
C ARG A 329 -10.21 22.00 -1.96
N ARG A 330 -10.48 22.73 -0.88
CA ARG A 330 -10.18 24.17 -0.87
C ARG A 330 -8.68 24.35 -0.85
N LEU A 331 -8.19 25.39 -1.53
CA LEU A 331 -6.83 25.84 -1.33
C LEU A 331 -6.59 26.07 0.16
N LEU A 332 -5.45 25.60 0.67
CA LEU A 332 -4.98 25.92 2.00
C LEU A 332 -4.75 27.43 2.05
N ALA A 333 -5.78 28.16 2.46
CA ALA A 333 -5.69 29.56 2.81
C ALA A 333 -5.43 29.63 4.31
N ASP A 334 -4.33 30.28 4.70
CA ASP A 334 -4.04 30.74 6.06
C ASP A 334 -3.81 29.64 7.13
N TYR A 335 -3.19 28.50 6.77
CA TYR A 335 -2.92 27.40 7.71
C TYR A 335 -4.15 26.91 8.49
N ALA A 336 -5.36 27.28 8.04
CA ALA A 336 -6.59 26.90 8.68
C ALA A 336 -7.01 25.52 8.15
N ILE A 337 -7.10 24.54 9.04
CA ILE A 337 -7.82 23.29 8.80
C ILE A 337 -9.31 23.66 8.67
N LYS A 338 -9.73 24.18 7.52
CA LYS A 338 -11.14 24.26 7.19
C LYS A 338 -11.59 22.82 6.96
N GLY A 339 -12.57 22.37 7.75
CA GLY A 339 -13.13 21.03 7.64
C GLY A 339 -13.38 20.68 6.16
N ILE A 340 -12.72 19.64 5.68
CA ILE A 340 -12.92 19.13 4.33
C ILE A 340 -14.34 18.56 4.33
N ASN A 341 -15.27 19.16 3.59
CA ASN A 341 -16.57 18.56 3.40
C ASN A 341 -16.37 17.34 2.49
N PRO A 342 -16.54 16.10 2.99
CA PRO A 342 -16.26 14.90 2.22
C PRO A 342 -17.23 14.70 1.04
N PHE A 343 -18.32 15.46 1.00
CA PHE A 343 -19.30 15.46 -0.09
C PHE A 343 -19.03 16.54 -1.14
N VAL A 344 -18.13 17.49 -0.89
CA VAL A 344 -17.70 18.45 -1.91
C VAL A 344 -16.66 17.77 -2.78
N GLN A 345 -17.08 17.30 -3.95
CA GLN A 345 -16.22 16.53 -4.86
C GLN A 345 -15.27 17.40 -5.70
N SER A 346 -15.60 18.69 -5.88
CA SER A 346 -14.86 19.61 -6.75
C SER A 346 -15.05 21.06 -6.33
N ILE A 347 -13.98 21.85 -6.38
CA ILE A 347 -13.97 23.29 -6.15
C ILE A 347 -13.33 23.99 -7.34
N THR A 348 -14.09 24.92 -7.92
CA THR A 348 -13.62 25.73 -9.05
C THR A 348 -13.05 27.06 -8.57
N THR A 349 -11.77 27.27 -8.86
CA THR A 349 -11.12 28.57 -8.71
C THR A 349 -11.27 29.36 -10.00
N THR A 350 -11.99 30.48 -9.92
CA THR A 350 -12.23 31.37 -11.05
C THR A 350 -11.06 32.34 -11.22
N THR A 351 -10.53 32.47 -12.43
CA THR A 351 -9.55 33.51 -12.77
C THR A 351 -10.19 34.67 -13.51
N ARG A 352 -9.65 35.87 -13.30
CA ARG A 352 -10.00 37.08 -14.04
C ARG A 352 -9.17 37.26 -15.31
N ASP A 353 -8.05 36.55 -15.39
CA ASP A 353 -7.06 36.63 -16.46
C ASP A 353 -7.38 35.66 -17.61
N SER A 354 -8.58 35.07 -17.61
CA SER A 354 -8.99 34.14 -18.64
C SER A 354 -9.12 34.84 -20.00
N TYR A 355 -8.39 34.32 -20.98
CA TYR A 355 -8.41 34.80 -22.35
C TYR A 355 -9.67 34.38 -23.12
N TYR A 356 -10.33 33.30 -22.68
CA TYR A 356 -11.53 32.73 -23.28
C TYR A 356 -12.51 32.30 -22.18
N LEU A 357 -13.82 32.34 -22.44
CA LEU A 357 -14.85 31.90 -21.47
C LEU A 357 -14.86 32.69 -20.14
N LYS A 358 -14.47 33.97 -20.18
CA LYS A 358 -14.44 34.85 -19.01
C LYS A 358 -15.81 34.91 -18.32
N GLY A 359 -15.83 34.62 -17.02
CA GLY A 359 -17.05 34.60 -16.22
C GLY A 359 -17.88 33.32 -16.36
N GLN A 360 -17.41 32.33 -17.12
CA GLN A 360 -18.12 31.05 -17.34
C GLN A 360 -17.46 29.90 -16.57
N SER A 361 -16.83 30.18 -15.43
CA SER A 361 -16.11 29.17 -14.65
C SER A 361 -17.00 28.08 -14.07
N GLY A 362 -18.27 28.38 -13.78
CA GLY A 362 -19.25 27.39 -13.31
C GLY A 362 -19.58 26.33 -14.34
N ASP A 363 -19.67 26.72 -15.61
CA ASP A 363 -20.08 25.84 -16.71
C ASP A 363 -18.88 25.25 -17.47
N TYR A 364 -17.79 26.01 -17.54
CA TYR A 364 -16.65 25.70 -18.40
C TYR A 364 -15.30 25.90 -17.70
N PRO A 365 -14.97 25.09 -16.69
CA PRO A 365 -13.61 24.98 -16.22
C PRO A 365 -12.67 24.46 -17.32
N THR A 366 -11.42 24.89 -17.30
CA THR A 366 -10.45 24.67 -18.39
C THR A 366 -9.24 23.86 -17.98
N ALA A 367 -8.99 23.74 -16.68
CA ALA A 367 -7.96 22.89 -16.10
C ALA A 367 -8.48 22.21 -14.84
N MET A 368 -8.01 21.00 -14.56
CA MET A 368 -8.28 20.26 -13.35
C MET A 368 -6.95 19.76 -12.78
N LEU A 369 -6.81 19.83 -11.46
CA LEU A 369 -5.56 19.59 -10.76
C LEU A 369 -5.82 18.77 -9.49
N ASP A 370 -5.05 17.70 -9.30
CA ASP A 370 -4.98 17.00 -8.01
C ASP A 370 -4.12 17.78 -7.00
N PHE A 371 -4.30 17.55 -5.70
CA PHE A 371 -3.60 18.32 -4.66
C PHE A 371 -2.41 17.60 -4.05
N ASP A 372 -1.83 16.64 -4.78
CA ASP A 372 -0.88 15.68 -4.22
C ASP A 372 0.57 16.17 -4.35
N GLY A 373 0.82 17.39 -3.86
CA GLY A 373 2.14 18.03 -3.93
C GLY A 373 2.49 18.45 -5.37
N ASN A 374 3.48 19.33 -5.52
CA ASN A 374 3.90 19.76 -6.86
C ASN A 374 4.55 18.65 -7.66
N GLU A 375 5.37 17.87 -6.97
CA GLU A 375 6.27 16.87 -7.50
C GLU A 375 5.51 15.67 -8.08
N ARG A 376 4.25 15.51 -7.68
CA ARG A 376 3.33 14.44 -8.09
C ARG A 376 1.99 15.03 -8.55
N ALA A 377 1.98 16.29 -9.01
CA ALA A 377 0.77 16.94 -9.51
C ALA A 377 0.33 16.39 -10.87
N SER A 378 -0.94 16.01 -10.98
CA SER A 378 -1.59 15.63 -12.24
C SER A 378 -2.38 16.79 -12.80
N PHE A 379 -2.06 17.15 -14.05
CA PHE A 379 -2.73 18.22 -14.78
C PHE A 379 -3.64 17.65 -15.86
N HIS A 380 -4.91 18.00 -15.80
CA HIS A 380 -5.89 17.63 -16.80
C HIS A 380 -6.40 18.91 -17.45
N TYR A 381 -6.09 19.10 -18.73
CA TYR A 381 -6.65 20.21 -19.49
C TYR A 381 -7.92 19.77 -20.20
N ARG A 382 -8.95 20.60 -20.16
CA ARG A 382 -10.11 20.41 -21.03
C ARG A 382 -9.64 20.51 -22.47
N ASN A 383 -10.07 19.58 -23.32
CA ASN A 383 -9.59 19.44 -24.69
C ASN A 383 -9.60 20.79 -25.43
N SER A 384 -8.42 21.24 -25.85
CA SER A 384 -8.24 22.53 -26.56
C SER A 384 -9.07 22.60 -27.85
N ASN A 385 -9.31 21.47 -28.52
CA ASN A 385 -10.17 21.43 -29.70
C ASN A 385 -11.65 21.66 -29.35
N LEU A 386 -12.12 21.13 -28.22
CA LEU A 386 -13.49 21.41 -27.74
C LEU A 386 -13.62 22.88 -27.31
N ASN A 387 -12.60 23.42 -26.64
CA ASN A 387 -12.56 24.84 -26.31
C ASN A 387 -12.55 25.71 -27.58
N LEU A 388 -11.77 25.33 -28.60
CA LEU A 388 -11.73 26.04 -29.87
C LEU A 388 -13.07 25.97 -30.61
N LEU A 389 -13.69 24.80 -30.73
CA LEU A 389 -15.01 24.65 -31.34
C LEU A 389 -16.06 25.48 -30.59
N HIS A 390 -16.01 25.49 -29.26
CA HIS A 390 -16.89 26.29 -28.42
C HIS A 390 -16.69 27.78 -28.64
N ILE A 391 -15.43 28.25 -28.71
CA ILE A 391 -15.10 29.64 -29.01
C ILE A 391 -15.60 30.00 -30.40
N ILE A 392 -15.35 29.17 -31.42
CA ILE A 392 -15.84 29.40 -32.79
C ILE A 392 -17.36 29.48 -32.79
N LEU A 393 -18.06 28.57 -32.11
CA LEU A 393 -19.52 28.60 -31.98
C LEU A 393 -20.00 29.91 -31.34
N GLN A 394 -19.37 30.36 -30.25
CA GLN A 394 -19.69 31.63 -29.61
C GLN A 394 -19.43 32.83 -30.54
N GLN A 395 -18.37 32.81 -31.35
CA GLN A 395 -18.12 33.85 -32.35
C GLN A 395 -19.12 33.81 -33.51
N LEU A 396 -19.56 32.63 -33.96
CA LEU A 396 -20.59 32.50 -34.99
C LEU A 396 -21.97 32.97 -34.51
N GLN A 397 -22.24 32.85 -33.21
CA GLN A 397 -23.49 33.30 -32.58
C GLN A 397 -23.50 34.81 -32.28
N ARG A 398 -22.37 35.50 -32.45
CA ARG A 398 -22.27 36.94 -32.24
C ARG A 398 -22.89 37.71 -33.41
N ALA A 399 -23.96 38.44 -33.10
CA ALA A 399 -24.68 39.27 -34.07
C ALA A 399 -23.82 40.42 -34.64
N ASP A 400 -22.78 40.84 -33.93
CA ASP A 400 -21.87 41.92 -34.34
C ASP A 400 -20.75 41.47 -35.30
N LEU A 401 -20.66 40.16 -35.58
CA LEU A 401 -19.74 39.60 -36.58
C LEU A 401 -20.45 39.20 -37.88
N SER A 402 -21.78 39.34 -37.94
CA SER A 402 -22.62 39.00 -39.10
C SER A 402 -22.82 40.17 -40.08
N SER A 403 -22.15 41.30 -39.84
CA SER A 403 -22.24 42.55 -40.62
C SER A 403 -20.98 42.84 -41.41
#